data_AF-A0A966MCG5-F1
#
_entry.id   AF-A0A966MCG5-F1
#
_cell.length_a   1.000
_cell.length_b   1.000
_cell.length_c   1.000
_cell.angle_alpha   90.00
_cell.angle_beta   90.00
_cell.angle_gamma   90.00
#
_symmetry.space_group_name_H-M   'P 1'
#
loop_
_entity.id
_entity.type
_entity.pdbx_description
1 polymer ?
#
loop_
_entity_poly.entity_id
_entity_poly.type
_entity_poly.pdbx_seq_one_letter_code
_entity_poly.pdbx_strand_id
1 'polypeptide(L)'
;MKPTIHRIRQSFITLRKEGRLRHRDIATKLAISEGELIAAHVGLGTAIRNGLRAIRLNTEWPKLLTSVETLGEVMALTRNEACVHEKIGQYRHVSHDGSVGLVVGEIDLRIFYQQWFAGFAVIESSSQGEQRSLQFFDAQGQAIHKIYLKPQSDVPAFDGIVSLFAASQQEPGLEVLKPKIKSNPIPDAEIDRAGFWQAWRDLKDTHDFYPLLKKYTLTRTQALRLAEPEFVRELSKDCLRSMLQRAAQTKTPIMV
;
A
#
# COMPACT_ATOMS: atom_id res chain seq x y z
N MET A 1 16.18 22.06 1.31
CA MET A 1 16.03 22.12 -0.15
C MET A 1 15.88 20.70 -0.66
N LYS A 2 14.88 20.40 -1.52
CA LYS A 2 14.71 19.04 -2.06
C LYS A 2 15.95 18.66 -2.91
N PRO A 3 16.46 17.41 -2.81
CA PRO A 3 17.59 16.98 -3.62
C PRO A 3 17.24 16.99 -5.11
N THR A 4 18.20 17.31 -5.98
CA THR A 4 18.02 17.23 -7.43
C THR A 4 17.85 15.78 -7.88
N ILE A 5 17.20 15.55 -9.03
CA ILE A 5 17.04 14.19 -9.61
C ILE A 5 18.37 13.45 -9.72
N HIS A 6 19.42 14.14 -10.20
CA HIS A 6 20.76 13.59 -10.28
C HIS A 6 21.29 13.14 -8.91
N ARG A 7 21.13 13.97 -7.86
CA ARG A 7 21.54 13.64 -6.50
C ARG A 7 20.77 12.46 -5.92
N ILE A 8 19.46 12.36 -6.19
CA ILE A 8 18.63 11.23 -5.76
C ILE A 8 19.17 9.93 -6.37
N ARG A 9 19.38 9.89 -7.68
CA ARG A 9 19.91 8.71 -8.41
C ARG A 9 21.28 8.28 -7.90
N GLN A 10 22.22 9.23 -7.75
CA GLN A 10 23.56 8.93 -7.23
C GLN A 10 23.50 8.39 -5.80
N SER A 11 22.72 9.02 -4.93
CA SER A 11 22.57 8.57 -3.54
C SER A 11 21.94 7.18 -3.44
N PHE A 12 20.96 6.88 -4.31
CA PHE A 12 20.38 5.54 -4.39
C PHE A 12 21.43 4.47 -4.70
N ILE A 13 22.27 4.70 -5.72
CA ILE A 13 23.35 3.77 -6.11
C ILE A 13 24.33 3.56 -4.95
N THR A 14 24.77 4.64 -4.31
CA THR A 14 25.71 4.59 -3.18
C THR A 14 25.10 3.81 -2.01
N LEU A 15 23.89 4.18 -1.58
CA LEU A 15 23.22 3.56 -0.44
C LEU A 15 22.86 2.08 -0.67
N ARG A 16 22.57 1.68 -1.92
CA ARG A 16 22.39 0.27 -2.30
C ARG A 16 23.68 -0.53 -2.29
N LYS A 17 24.83 0.09 -2.59
CA LYS A 17 26.15 -0.57 -2.51
C LYS A 17 26.62 -0.71 -1.06
N GLU A 18 26.38 0.30 -0.24
CA GLU A 18 26.76 0.32 1.18
C GLU A 18 25.92 -0.64 2.04
N GLY A 19 24.71 -1.01 1.59
CA GLY A 19 23.90 -1.99 2.29
C GLY A 19 22.62 -2.38 1.54
N ARG A 20 21.93 -3.40 2.07
CA ARG A 20 20.65 -3.88 1.53
C ARG A 20 19.45 -3.01 1.97
N LEU A 21 19.62 -1.69 1.99
CA LEU A 21 18.56 -0.76 2.39
C LEU A 21 17.38 -0.84 1.42
N ARG A 22 16.14 -0.81 1.94
CA ARG A 22 14.93 -0.80 1.11
C ARG A 22 14.67 0.59 0.55
N HIS A 23 13.84 0.69 -0.49
CA HIS A 23 13.48 1.97 -1.13
C HIS A 23 13.00 3.01 -0.10
N ARG A 24 12.11 2.63 0.84
CA ARG A 24 11.67 3.53 1.93
C ARG A 24 12.81 4.03 2.80
N ASP A 25 13.74 3.17 3.22
CA ASP A 25 14.85 3.58 4.09
C ASP A 25 15.76 4.59 3.39
N ILE A 26 16.00 4.37 2.09
CA ILE A 26 16.77 5.30 1.25
C ILE A 26 16.03 6.63 1.12
N ALA A 27 14.72 6.61 0.84
CA ALA A 27 13.90 7.81 0.74
C ALA A 27 13.91 8.61 2.06
N THR A 28 13.77 7.93 3.21
CA THR A 28 13.87 8.53 4.54
C THR A 28 15.23 9.19 4.77
N LYS A 29 16.34 8.52 4.44
CA LYS A 29 17.70 9.10 4.53
C LYS A 29 17.87 10.36 3.67
N LEU A 30 17.16 10.44 2.55
CA LEU A 30 17.17 11.58 1.63
C LEU A 30 16.13 12.66 1.97
N ALA A 31 15.33 12.46 3.02
CA ALA A 31 14.23 13.33 3.41
C ALA A 31 13.23 13.61 2.27
N ILE A 32 12.91 12.57 1.49
CA ILE A 32 11.90 12.56 0.43
C ILE A 32 10.93 11.40 0.63
N SER A 33 9.79 11.42 -0.07
CA SER A 33 8.88 10.27 -0.11
C SER A 33 9.42 9.11 -0.96
N GLU A 34 8.91 7.90 -0.73
CA GLU A 34 9.30 6.73 -1.52
C GLU A 34 8.87 6.87 -2.99
N GLY A 35 7.71 7.48 -3.24
CA GLY A 35 7.24 7.82 -4.58
C GLY A 35 8.18 8.79 -5.31
N GLU A 36 8.70 9.81 -4.62
CA GLU A 36 9.72 10.72 -5.19
C GLU A 36 11.02 9.98 -5.55
N LEU A 37 11.46 9.03 -4.72
CA LEU A 37 12.65 8.21 -5.00
C LEU A 37 12.45 7.38 -6.29
N ILE A 38 11.32 6.69 -6.43
CA ILE A 38 11.01 5.90 -7.62
C ILE A 38 10.86 6.79 -8.85
N ALA A 39 10.10 7.88 -8.71
CA ALA A 39 9.84 8.80 -9.81
C ALA A 39 11.11 9.48 -10.33
N ALA A 40 12.13 9.67 -9.49
CA ALA A 40 13.41 10.17 -9.93
C ALA A 40 14.08 9.26 -10.98
N HIS A 41 13.73 7.98 -11.05
CA HIS A 41 14.30 7.01 -12.00
C HIS A 41 13.44 6.80 -13.25
N VAL A 42 12.41 7.62 -13.44
CA VAL A 42 11.59 7.62 -14.67
C VAL A 42 12.40 8.18 -15.84
N GLY A 43 12.13 7.65 -17.05
CA GLY A 43 12.79 8.07 -18.29
C GLY A 43 14.22 7.54 -18.44
N LEU A 44 14.70 6.71 -17.51
CA LEU A 44 15.96 6.00 -17.67
C LEU A 44 15.77 4.83 -18.63
N GLY A 45 16.42 4.91 -19.80
CA GLY A 45 16.42 3.84 -20.79
C GLY A 45 17.09 2.56 -20.30
N THR A 46 17.14 1.54 -21.17
CA THR A 46 17.68 0.20 -20.88
C THR A 46 19.20 0.15 -20.72
N ALA A 47 19.91 1.27 -20.85
CA ALA A 47 21.38 1.33 -20.80
C ALA A 47 21.98 1.12 -19.39
N ILE A 48 21.15 1.07 -18.33
CA ILE A 48 21.63 0.89 -16.95
C ILE A 48 21.78 -0.61 -16.66
N ARG A 49 23.03 -1.09 -16.61
CA ARG A 49 23.34 -2.50 -16.31
C ARG A 49 23.10 -2.90 -14.85
N ASN A 50 23.20 -1.94 -13.91
CA ASN A 50 22.97 -2.14 -12.48
C ASN A 50 22.28 -0.90 -11.92
N GLY A 51 21.09 -1.07 -11.36
CA GLY A 51 20.33 0.05 -10.79
C GLY A 51 18.84 -0.08 -10.98
N LEU A 52 18.15 1.02 -10.70
CA LEU A 52 16.70 1.12 -10.75
C LEU A 52 16.28 1.95 -11.96
N ARG A 53 15.31 1.45 -12.71
CA ARG A 53 14.57 2.20 -13.74
C ARG A 53 13.07 2.12 -13.45
N ALA A 54 12.36 3.18 -13.78
CA ALA A 54 10.91 3.25 -13.62
C ALA A 54 10.26 3.73 -14.92
N ILE A 55 9.06 3.23 -15.18
CA ILE A 55 8.17 3.71 -16.24
C ILE A 55 6.91 4.21 -15.53
N ARG A 56 6.56 5.47 -15.75
CA ARG A 56 5.33 6.04 -15.19
C ARG A 56 4.13 5.41 -15.87
N LEU A 57 3.16 4.99 -15.08
CA LEU A 57 1.90 4.42 -15.56
C LEU A 57 0.79 5.47 -15.54
N ASN A 58 -0.18 5.33 -16.43
CA ASN A 58 -1.40 6.12 -16.45
C ASN A 58 -2.28 5.79 -15.24
N THR A 59 -3.32 6.60 -14.99
CA THR A 59 -4.15 6.49 -13.78
C THR A 59 -5.41 5.65 -13.96
N GLU A 60 -5.46 4.78 -14.98
CA GLU A 60 -6.60 3.87 -15.22
C GLU A 60 -6.56 2.64 -14.28
N TRP A 61 -6.52 2.90 -12.97
CA TRP A 61 -6.25 1.90 -11.93
C TRP A 61 -7.13 0.64 -12.01
N PRO A 62 -8.46 0.74 -12.19
CA PRO A 62 -9.29 -0.45 -12.27
C PRO A 62 -8.91 -1.35 -13.45
N LYS A 63 -8.67 -0.77 -14.64
CA LYS A 63 -8.27 -1.54 -15.83
C LYS A 63 -6.91 -2.19 -15.63
N LEU A 64 -5.95 -1.44 -15.07
CA LEU A 64 -4.61 -1.93 -14.78
C LEU A 64 -4.65 -3.12 -13.82
N LEU A 65 -5.39 -3.00 -12.71
CA LEU A 65 -5.52 -4.08 -11.72
C LEU A 65 -6.21 -5.32 -12.29
N THR A 66 -7.20 -5.16 -13.17
CA THR A 66 -7.79 -6.29 -13.88
C THR A 66 -6.76 -7.01 -14.76
N SER A 67 -5.88 -6.27 -15.44
CA SER A 67 -4.83 -6.88 -16.26
C SER A 67 -3.77 -7.65 -15.45
N VAL A 68 -3.60 -7.37 -14.16
CA VAL A 68 -2.62 -8.06 -13.30
C VAL A 68 -2.87 -9.57 -13.19
N GLU A 69 -4.10 -10.05 -13.39
CA GLU A 69 -4.43 -11.48 -13.40
C GLU A 69 -3.57 -12.27 -14.42
N THR A 70 -3.21 -11.63 -15.54
CA THR A 70 -2.36 -12.19 -16.60
C THR A 70 -0.91 -12.46 -16.17
N LEU A 71 -0.45 -11.88 -15.06
CA LEU A 71 0.91 -12.10 -14.56
C LEU A 71 1.10 -13.49 -13.92
N GLY A 72 0.00 -14.21 -13.66
CA GLY A 72 0.04 -15.45 -12.89
C GLY A 72 0.33 -15.20 -11.41
N GLU A 73 1.08 -16.10 -10.77
CA GLU A 73 1.43 -15.98 -9.35
C GLU A 73 2.46 -14.86 -9.13
N VAL A 74 2.15 -13.96 -8.20
CA VAL A 74 2.97 -12.79 -7.84
C VAL A 74 3.07 -12.67 -6.32
N MET A 75 3.85 -11.71 -5.82
CA MET A 75 3.81 -11.30 -4.41
C MET A 75 3.20 -9.91 -4.28
N ALA A 76 2.08 -9.84 -3.57
CA ALA A 76 1.39 -8.62 -3.20
C ALA A 76 1.93 -8.10 -1.85
N LEU A 77 2.34 -6.84 -1.81
CA LEU A 77 2.87 -6.18 -0.62
C LEU A 77 2.03 -4.93 -0.29
N THR A 78 1.43 -4.94 0.88
CA THR A 78 0.74 -3.79 1.48
C THR A 78 1.32 -3.55 2.87
N ARG A 79 1.49 -2.29 3.27
CA ARG A 79 2.06 -1.98 4.58
C ARG A 79 1.56 -0.67 5.17
N ASN A 80 1.84 -0.50 6.45
CA ASN A 80 1.82 0.79 7.12
C ASN A 80 3.15 1.00 7.86
N GLU A 81 3.21 1.98 8.77
CA GLU A 81 4.43 2.27 9.52
C GLU A 81 4.86 1.11 10.43
N ALA A 82 3.91 0.33 10.96
CA ALA A 82 4.13 -0.68 12.00
C ALA A 82 4.10 -2.13 11.49
N CYS A 83 3.53 -2.40 10.31
CA CYS A 83 3.34 -3.75 9.79
C CYS A 83 3.54 -3.80 8.27
N VAL A 84 4.20 -4.85 7.80
CA VAL A 84 4.33 -5.22 6.38
C VAL A 84 3.60 -6.54 6.18
N HIS A 85 2.71 -6.58 5.20
CA HIS A 85 1.97 -7.78 4.81
C HIS A 85 2.38 -8.18 3.39
N GLU A 86 3.00 -9.35 3.25
CA GLU A 86 3.37 -9.95 1.97
C GLU A 86 2.52 -11.22 1.75
N LYS A 87 1.85 -11.30 0.60
CA LYS A 87 1.04 -12.46 0.23
C LYS A 87 1.40 -12.92 -1.18
N ILE A 88 1.75 -14.19 -1.30
CA ILE A 88 1.94 -14.84 -2.60
C ILE A 88 0.60 -15.43 -3.05
N GLY A 89 0.27 -15.23 -4.32
CA GLY A 89 -0.93 -15.76 -4.96
C GLY A 89 -1.18 -15.09 -6.31
N GLN A 90 -2.22 -15.53 -7.00
CA GLN A 90 -2.70 -14.90 -8.23
C GLN A 90 -3.80 -13.87 -7.93
N TYR A 91 -3.80 -12.75 -8.65
CA TYR A 91 -4.93 -11.82 -8.66
C TYR A 91 -6.07 -12.45 -9.46
N ARG A 92 -7.19 -12.76 -8.80
CA ARG A 92 -8.39 -13.32 -9.43
C ARG A 92 -9.61 -12.55 -8.98
N HIS A 93 -10.68 -12.65 -9.77
CA HIS A 93 -11.98 -12.05 -9.46
C HIS A 93 -11.87 -10.56 -9.11
N VAL A 94 -11.02 -9.84 -9.84
CA VAL A 94 -10.87 -8.39 -9.70
C VAL A 94 -12.18 -7.75 -10.14
N SER A 95 -12.80 -7.01 -9.24
CA SER A 95 -14.03 -6.26 -9.51
C SER A 95 -13.93 -4.86 -8.91
N HIS A 96 -14.81 -3.97 -9.34
CA HIS A 96 -14.87 -2.62 -8.80
C HIS A 96 -16.28 -2.06 -8.89
N ASP A 97 -16.64 -1.25 -7.90
CA ASP A 97 -17.86 -0.44 -7.88
C ASP A 97 -17.47 1.02 -7.59
N GLY A 98 -17.70 1.89 -8.57
CA GLY A 98 -17.22 3.27 -8.56
C GLY A 98 -15.73 3.37 -8.28
N SER A 99 -15.38 3.84 -7.08
CA SER A 99 -13.98 4.05 -6.67
C SER A 99 -13.41 2.99 -5.72
N VAL A 100 -14.20 1.97 -5.42
CA VAL A 100 -13.81 0.86 -4.55
C VAL A 100 -13.54 -0.37 -5.42
N GLY A 101 -12.36 -0.96 -5.29
CA GLY A 101 -11.97 -2.21 -5.93
C GLY A 101 -11.93 -3.36 -4.94
N LEU A 102 -12.20 -4.56 -5.42
CA LEU A 102 -12.10 -5.82 -4.69
C LEU A 102 -11.26 -6.81 -5.50
N VAL A 103 -10.39 -7.53 -4.80
CA VAL A 103 -9.75 -8.75 -5.30
C VAL A 103 -10.13 -9.83 -4.31
N VAL A 104 -10.69 -10.94 -4.77
CA VAL A 104 -11.21 -12.00 -3.89
C VAL A 104 -10.60 -13.34 -4.32
N GLY A 105 -9.83 -13.95 -3.43
CA GLY A 105 -9.13 -15.20 -3.71
C GLY A 105 -7.91 -15.38 -2.80
N GLU A 106 -6.81 -15.91 -3.35
CA GLU A 106 -5.54 -16.02 -2.63
C GLU A 106 -4.99 -14.65 -2.24
N ILE A 107 -5.08 -13.71 -3.19
CA ILE A 107 -4.93 -12.29 -2.94
C ILE A 107 -6.31 -11.75 -2.59
N ASP A 108 -6.49 -11.29 -1.36
CA ASP A 108 -7.75 -10.69 -0.88
C ASP A 108 -7.52 -9.22 -0.50
N LEU A 109 -8.03 -8.30 -1.32
CA LEU A 109 -7.74 -6.86 -1.22
C LEU A 109 -9.01 -6.03 -1.29
N ARG A 110 -9.06 -5.00 -0.43
CA ARG A 110 -10.05 -3.91 -0.48
C ARG A 110 -9.29 -2.66 -0.90
N ILE A 111 -9.61 -2.15 -2.09
CA ILE A 111 -8.85 -1.10 -2.77
C ILE A 111 -9.68 0.18 -2.79
N PHE A 112 -9.10 1.29 -2.36
CA PHE A 112 -9.74 2.60 -2.42
C PHE A 112 -9.00 3.47 -3.44
N TYR A 113 -9.42 3.42 -4.71
CA TYR A 113 -8.72 4.06 -5.83
C TYR A 113 -8.60 5.59 -5.67
N GLN A 114 -9.49 6.23 -4.93
CA GLN A 114 -9.40 7.66 -4.59
C GLN A 114 -8.12 8.05 -3.85
N GLN A 115 -7.45 7.11 -3.18
CA GLN A 115 -6.19 7.37 -2.48
C GLN A 115 -4.98 7.21 -3.40
N TRP A 116 -5.14 6.59 -4.58
CA TRP A 116 -4.05 6.28 -5.50
C TRP A 116 -3.75 7.49 -6.38
N PHE A 117 -2.50 7.94 -6.37
CA PHE A 117 -2.07 9.16 -7.05
C PHE A 117 -1.06 8.89 -8.17
N ALA A 118 -0.09 8.02 -7.93
CA ALA A 118 0.95 7.70 -8.91
C ALA A 118 1.24 6.19 -8.96
N GLY A 119 1.52 5.68 -10.16
CA GLY A 119 1.86 4.28 -10.41
C GLY A 119 3.12 4.18 -11.27
N PHE A 120 3.97 3.21 -10.96
CA PHE A 120 5.22 2.99 -11.69
C PHE A 120 5.45 1.49 -11.92
N ALA A 121 5.84 1.13 -13.14
CA ALA A 121 6.49 -0.14 -13.39
C ALA A 121 7.98 0.02 -13.10
N VAL A 122 8.47 -0.70 -12.10
CA VAL A 122 9.84 -0.60 -11.60
C VAL A 122 10.59 -1.87 -11.95
N ILE A 123 11.74 -1.69 -12.58
CA ILE A 123 12.70 -2.74 -12.87
C ILE A 123 14.00 -2.40 -12.14
N GLU A 124 14.44 -3.30 -11.28
CA GLU A 124 15.69 -3.15 -10.55
C GLU A 124 16.61 -4.33 -10.85
N SER A 125 17.75 -4.04 -11.48
CA SER A 125 18.75 -5.04 -11.87
C SER A 125 19.86 -5.07 -10.83
N SER A 126 20.19 -6.28 -10.35
CA SER A 126 21.24 -6.53 -9.36
C SER A 126 22.07 -7.74 -9.74
N SER A 127 23.10 -8.07 -8.95
CA SER A 127 23.87 -9.30 -9.12
C SER A 127 23.05 -10.59 -8.96
N GLN A 128 21.87 -10.51 -8.35
CA GLN A 128 20.94 -11.64 -8.17
C GLN A 128 19.92 -11.76 -9.31
N GLY A 129 20.01 -10.90 -10.32
CA GLY A 129 19.07 -10.82 -11.43
C GLY A 129 18.19 -9.57 -11.36
N GLU A 130 17.17 -9.56 -12.22
CA GLU A 130 16.28 -8.44 -12.42
C GLU A 130 14.94 -8.67 -11.71
N GLN A 131 14.58 -7.75 -10.83
CA GLN A 131 13.28 -7.76 -10.14
C GLN A 131 12.33 -6.76 -10.83
N ARG A 132 11.15 -7.25 -11.21
CA ARG A 132 10.06 -6.44 -11.79
C ARG A 132 8.95 -6.23 -10.78
N SER A 133 8.37 -5.04 -10.77
CA SER A 133 7.23 -4.73 -9.91
C SER A 133 6.34 -3.61 -10.45
N LEU A 134 5.07 -3.62 -10.08
CA LEU A 134 4.16 -2.49 -10.18
C LEU A 134 4.06 -1.86 -8.79
N GLN A 135 4.29 -0.55 -8.66
CA GLN A 135 4.31 0.15 -7.37
C GLN A 135 3.40 1.37 -7.41
N PHE A 136 2.51 1.49 -6.42
CA PHE A 136 1.47 2.51 -6.35
C PHE A 136 1.61 3.36 -5.09
N PHE A 137 1.42 4.67 -5.25
CA PHE A 137 1.70 5.67 -4.24
C PHE A 137 0.52 6.62 -4.06
N ASP A 138 0.36 7.13 -2.84
CA ASP A 138 -0.61 8.18 -2.53
C ASP A 138 -0.11 9.57 -2.93
N ALA A 139 -0.96 10.59 -2.71
CA ALA A 139 -0.63 11.96 -3.06
C ALA A 139 0.54 12.54 -2.23
N GLN A 140 0.93 11.92 -1.11
CA GLN A 140 2.09 12.28 -0.30
C GLN A 140 3.34 11.47 -0.71
N GLY A 141 3.23 10.62 -1.74
CA GLY A 141 4.29 9.73 -2.20
C GLY A 141 4.55 8.54 -1.27
N GLN A 142 3.62 8.20 -0.37
CA GLN A 142 3.71 7.00 0.45
C GLN A 142 3.24 5.77 -0.34
N ALA A 143 3.94 4.64 -0.18
CA ALA A 143 3.55 3.41 -0.86
C ALA A 143 2.20 2.90 -0.33
N ILE A 144 1.24 2.72 -1.24
CA ILE A 144 -0.05 2.10 -0.96
C ILE A 144 0.04 0.59 -1.15
N HIS A 145 0.56 0.17 -2.30
CA HIS A 145 0.55 -1.24 -2.70
C HIS A 145 1.67 -1.51 -3.71
N LYS A 146 2.23 -2.71 -3.67
CA LYS A 146 3.24 -3.17 -4.63
C LYS A 146 2.96 -4.60 -5.05
N ILE A 147 3.22 -4.88 -6.32
CA ILE A 147 3.04 -6.21 -6.93
C ILE A 147 4.39 -6.60 -7.51
N TYR A 148 5.01 -7.62 -6.94
CA TYR A 148 6.33 -8.10 -7.34
C TYR A 148 6.18 -9.39 -8.15
N LEU A 149 6.84 -9.44 -9.31
CA LEU A 149 6.96 -10.69 -10.05
C LEU A 149 7.81 -11.69 -9.26
N LYS A 150 7.44 -12.96 -9.41
CA LYS A 150 8.14 -14.15 -8.93
C LYS A 150 8.80 -14.85 -10.12
N PRO A 151 9.72 -15.81 -9.89
CA PRO A 151 10.38 -16.54 -10.98
C PRO A 151 9.42 -17.20 -11.98
N GLN A 152 8.23 -17.60 -11.52
CA GLN A 152 7.17 -18.23 -12.30
C GLN A 152 6.13 -17.27 -12.88
N SER A 153 6.23 -15.96 -12.60
CA SER A 153 5.31 -14.98 -13.18
C SER A 153 5.54 -14.82 -14.68
N ASP A 154 4.51 -14.40 -15.40
CA ASP A 154 4.56 -14.14 -16.83
C ASP A 154 5.21 -12.77 -17.12
N VAL A 155 6.48 -12.80 -17.53
CA VAL A 155 7.25 -11.59 -17.89
C VAL A 155 6.73 -10.94 -19.18
N PRO A 156 6.45 -11.66 -20.28
CA PRO A 156 5.76 -11.09 -21.44
C PRO A 156 4.45 -10.38 -21.10
N ALA A 157 3.63 -10.93 -20.20
CA ALA A 157 2.41 -10.28 -19.74
C ALA A 157 2.70 -8.97 -18.99
N PHE A 158 3.72 -8.94 -18.14
CA PHE A 158 4.18 -7.71 -17.50
C PHE A 158 4.58 -6.66 -18.53
N ASP A 159 5.38 -7.02 -19.53
CA ASP A 159 5.80 -6.08 -20.57
C ASP A 159 4.58 -5.56 -21.37
N GLY A 160 3.58 -6.41 -21.62
CA GLY A 160 2.31 -6.03 -22.23
C GLY A 160 1.50 -5.04 -21.40
N ILE A 161 1.38 -5.26 -20.08
CA ILE A 161 0.75 -4.31 -19.14
C ILE A 161 1.49 -2.98 -19.17
N VAL A 162 2.82 -3.00 -19.08
CA VAL A 162 3.62 -1.78 -19.09
C VAL A 162 3.43 -1.02 -20.40
N SER A 163 3.41 -1.71 -21.54
CA SER A 163 3.17 -1.09 -22.84
C SER A 163 1.78 -0.46 -22.94
N LEU A 164 0.75 -1.14 -22.41
CA LEU A 164 -0.63 -0.65 -22.46
C LEU A 164 -0.87 0.56 -21.56
N PHE A 165 -0.26 0.55 -20.37
CA PHE A 165 -0.52 1.54 -19.32
C PHE A 165 0.59 2.58 -19.16
N ALA A 166 1.64 2.59 -19.98
CA ALA A 166 2.65 3.64 -19.92
C ALA A 166 2.03 5.03 -20.14
N ALA A 167 2.33 5.97 -19.24
CA ALA A 167 1.93 7.37 -19.41
C ALA A 167 2.67 7.99 -20.60
N SER A 168 2.03 8.92 -21.30
CA SER A 168 2.66 9.66 -22.40
C SER A 168 3.82 10.55 -21.92
N GLN A 169 3.73 11.06 -20.69
CA GLN A 169 4.77 11.86 -20.06
C GLN A 169 5.68 10.99 -19.19
N GLN A 170 6.95 10.88 -19.57
CA GLN A 170 7.98 10.09 -18.88
C GLN A 170 9.09 10.96 -18.27
N GLU A 171 8.73 12.17 -17.82
CA GLU A 171 9.67 13.05 -17.12
C GLU A 171 9.96 12.56 -15.69
N PRO A 172 11.22 12.67 -15.22
CA PRO A 172 11.59 12.27 -13.88
C PRO A 172 11.06 13.21 -12.80
N GLY A 173 10.76 12.65 -11.64
CA GLY A 173 10.29 13.37 -10.45
C GLY A 173 8.79 13.22 -10.20
N LEU A 174 8.37 13.54 -8.98
CA LEU A 174 6.97 13.51 -8.56
C LEU A 174 6.70 14.72 -7.67
N GLU A 175 5.69 15.51 -8.02
CA GLU A 175 5.21 16.55 -7.14
C GLU A 175 4.20 15.98 -6.16
N VAL A 176 4.60 15.87 -4.89
CA VAL A 176 3.74 15.38 -3.81
C VAL A 176 2.94 16.52 -3.19
N LEU A 177 1.69 16.24 -2.85
CA LEU A 177 0.78 17.15 -2.18
C LEU A 177 1.01 17.15 -0.67
N LYS A 178 0.74 18.31 -0.05
CA LYS A 178 0.76 18.42 1.42
C LYS A 178 -0.34 17.54 2.02
N PRO A 179 -0.08 16.86 3.15
CA PRO A 179 -1.10 16.11 3.86
C PRO A 179 -2.29 17.00 4.24
N LYS A 180 -3.51 16.50 4.08
CA LYS A 180 -4.69 17.18 4.62
C LYS A 180 -4.61 17.17 6.15
N ILE A 181 -4.83 18.32 6.78
CA ILE A 181 -4.93 18.42 8.24
C ILE A 181 -6.15 17.61 8.67
N LYS A 182 -5.95 16.60 9.51
CA LYS A 182 -7.07 15.87 10.13
C LYS A 182 -7.72 16.77 11.17
N SER A 183 -9.04 16.85 11.17
CA SER A 183 -9.77 17.52 12.24
C SER A 183 -9.48 16.84 13.58
N ASN A 184 -9.38 17.62 14.64
CA ASN A 184 -9.30 17.05 15.98
C ASN A 184 -10.60 16.29 16.28
N PRO A 185 -10.52 15.14 16.98
CA PRO A 185 -11.71 14.49 17.47
C PRO A 185 -12.45 15.40 18.44
N ILE A 186 -13.79 15.30 18.45
CA ILE A 186 -14.63 15.94 19.46
C ILE A 186 -14.26 15.35 20.83
N PRO A 187 -14.20 16.13 21.93
CA PRO A 187 -13.94 15.62 23.26
C PRO A 187 -14.92 14.52 23.69
N ASP A 188 -14.44 13.51 24.44
CA ASP A 188 -15.24 12.37 24.93
C ASP A 188 -16.49 12.75 25.74
N ALA A 189 -16.49 13.94 26.34
CA ALA A 189 -17.60 14.47 27.15
C ALA A 189 -18.75 15.03 26.30
N GLU A 190 -18.48 15.39 25.04
CA GLU A 190 -19.45 15.98 24.12
C GLU A 190 -20.13 14.92 23.22
N ILE A 191 -19.71 13.66 23.32
CA ILE A 191 -20.28 12.56 22.54
C ILE A 191 -21.61 12.11 23.18
N ASP A 192 -22.66 12.00 22.36
CA ASP A 192 -23.89 11.30 22.72
C ASP A 192 -23.63 9.79 22.88
N ARG A 193 -23.24 9.39 24.09
CA ARG A 193 -22.88 8.00 24.42
C ARG A 193 -24.08 7.06 24.31
N ALA A 194 -25.25 7.49 24.80
CA ALA A 194 -26.44 6.65 24.80
C ALA A 194 -26.89 6.33 23.37
N GLY A 195 -26.93 7.34 22.50
CA GLY A 195 -27.21 7.13 21.08
C GLY A 195 -26.14 6.28 20.40
N PHE A 196 -24.86 6.53 20.67
CA PHE A 196 -23.76 5.75 20.12
C PHE A 196 -23.84 4.26 20.49
N TRP A 197 -24.10 3.95 21.75
CA TRP A 197 -24.24 2.57 22.25
C TRP A 197 -25.40 1.84 21.60
N GLN A 198 -26.57 2.46 21.54
CA GLN A 198 -27.72 1.87 20.86
C GLN A 198 -27.40 1.61 19.38
N ALA A 199 -26.81 2.59 18.69
CA ALA A 199 -26.44 2.44 17.30
C ALA A 199 -25.35 1.37 17.07
N TRP A 200 -24.44 1.15 18.03
CA TRP A 200 -23.50 0.03 17.98
C TRP A 200 -24.23 -1.31 18.14
N ARG A 201 -25.14 -1.44 19.11
CA ARG A 201 -25.95 -2.66 19.34
C ARG A 201 -26.78 -3.05 18.11
N ASP A 202 -27.19 -2.07 17.33
CA ASP A 202 -28.01 -2.28 16.14
C ASP A 202 -27.21 -2.67 14.87
N LEU A 203 -25.86 -2.63 14.90
CA LEU A 203 -25.02 -3.01 13.77
C LEU A 203 -25.31 -4.44 13.32
N LYS A 204 -25.42 -4.63 12.00
CA LYS A 204 -25.63 -5.94 11.37
C LYS A 204 -24.40 -6.44 10.63
N ASP A 205 -23.58 -5.52 10.15
CA ASP A 205 -22.36 -5.84 9.43
C ASP A 205 -21.16 -5.04 9.96
N THR A 206 -19.97 -5.65 9.90
CA THR A 206 -18.70 -4.98 10.25
C THR A 206 -18.40 -3.74 9.40
N HIS A 207 -18.90 -3.68 8.17
CA HIS A 207 -18.76 -2.55 7.25
C HIS A 207 -19.57 -1.32 7.72
N ASP A 208 -20.61 -1.52 8.54
CA ASP A 208 -21.44 -0.45 9.09
C ASP A 208 -20.73 0.32 10.23
N PHE A 209 -19.64 -0.24 10.78
CA PHE A 209 -18.91 0.39 11.87
C PHE A 209 -18.27 1.72 11.44
N TYR A 210 -17.75 1.82 10.21
CA TYR A 210 -17.14 3.07 9.74
C TYR A 210 -18.17 4.22 9.55
N PRO A 211 -19.33 3.98 8.91
CA PRO A 211 -20.45 4.93 8.95
C PRO A 211 -20.88 5.34 10.37
N LEU A 212 -20.91 4.40 11.32
CA LEU A 212 -21.21 4.71 12.73
C LEU A 212 -20.19 5.69 13.32
N LEU A 213 -18.88 5.46 13.11
CA LEU A 213 -17.84 6.38 13.57
C LEU A 213 -18.01 7.78 12.99
N LYS A 214 -18.35 7.89 11.69
CA LYS A 214 -18.60 9.19 11.05
C LYS A 214 -19.81 9.90 11.65
N LYS A 215 -20.92 9.19 11.88
CA LYS A 215 -22.15 9.74 12.45
C LYS A 215 -21.90 10.42 13.81
N TYR A 216 -21.06 9.83 14.64
CA TYR A 216 -20.73 10.36 15.97
C TYR A 216 -19.39 11.13 16.00
N THR A 217 -18.75 11.38 14.84
CA THR A 217 -17.45 12.07 14.72
C THR A 217 -16.36 11.45 15.61
N LEU A 218 -16.38 10.12 15.74
CA LEU A 218 -15.47 9.36 16.58
C LEU A 218 -14.25 8.89 15.80
N THR A 219 -13.08 8.96 16.42
CA THR A 219 -11.96 8.10 15.98
C THR A 219 -12.19 6.67 16.44
N ARG A 220 -11.54 5.70 15.78
CA ARG A 220 -11.71 4.27 16.14
C ARG A 220 -11.31 3.99 17.59
N THR A 221 -10.21 4.54 18.08
CA THR A 221 -9.75 4.32 19.46
C THR A 221 -10.61 5.04 20.48
N GLN A 222 -11.17 6.21 20.13
CA GLN A 222 -12.16 6.89 20.97
C GLN A 222 -13.44 6.08 21.08
N ALA A 223 -13.96 5.56 19.96
CA ALA A 223 -15.11 4.67 19.96
C ALA A 223 -14.88 3.44 20.84
N LEU A 224 -13.71 2.79 20.75
CA LEU A 224 -13.37 1.64 21.61
C LEU A 224 -13.28 2.01 23.10
N ARG A 225 -12.76 3.19 23.43
CA ARG A 225 -12.71 3.66 24.82
C ARG A 225 -14.10 3.99 25.39
N LEU A 226 -15.00 4.47 24.54
CA LEU A 226 -16.35 4.88 24.92
C LEU A 226 -17.38 3.76 24.82
N ALA A 227 -17.06 2.61 24.22
CA ALA A 227 -17.99 1.50 24.03
C ALA A 227 -18.41 0.85 25.35
N GLU A 228 -19.55 0.15 25.34
CA GLU A 228 -19.99 -0.65 26.50
C GLU A 228 -18.99 -1.78 26.76
N PRO A 229 -18.64 -2.09 28.04
CA PRO A 229 -17.66 -3.12 28.37
C PRO A 229 -17.99 -4.53 27.86
N GLU A 230 -19.25 -4.79 27.48
CA GLU A 230 -19.65 -6.05 26.85
C GLU A 230 -19.09 -6.22 25.42
N PHE A 231 -18.83 -5.12 24.70
CA PHE A 231 -18.32 -5.15 23.32
C PHE A 231 -16.80 -5.11 23.25
N VAL A 232 -16.15 -4.56 24.27
CA VAL A 232 -14.73 -4.25 24.24
C VAL A 232 -14.02 -4.64 25.52
N ARG A 233 -12.80 -5.14 25.35
CA ARG A 233 -11.89 -5.39 26.47
C ARG A 233 -10.49 -4.99 26.06
N GLU A 234 -9.85 -4.15 26.86
CA GLU A 234 -8.44 -3.84 26.67
C GLU A 234 -7.58 -5.08 26.97
N LEU A 235 -6.60 -5.33 26.11
CA LEU A 235 -5.69 -6.46 26.22
C LEU A 235 -4.25 -5.96 26.35
N SER A 236 -3.41 -6.76 26.99
CA SER A 236 -1.97 -6.53 27.00
C SER A 236 -1.41 -6.49 25.57
N LYS A 237 -0.42 -5.63 25.34
CA LYS A 237 0.31 -5.52 24.06
C LYS A 237 0.97 -6.84 23.64
N ASP A 238 1.32 -7.72 24.59
CA ASP A 238 1.88 -9.05 24.32
C ASP A 238 0.85 -10.10 23.89
N CYS A 239 -0.45 -9.78 23.98
CA CYS A 239 -1.52 -10.71 23.62
C CYS A 239 -1.45 -11.12 22.15
N LEU A 240 -1.07 -10.21 21.24
CA LEU A 240 -0.97 -10.50 19.81
C LEU A 240 0.06 -11.60 19.53
N ARG A 241 1.28 -11.46 20.08
CA ARG A 241 2.35 -12.47 19.93
C ARG A 241 1.89 -13.83 20.44
N SER A 242 1.30 -13.84 21.64
CA SER A 242 0.83 -15.07 22.28
C SER A 242 -0.31 -15.73 21.49
N MET A 243 -1.22 -14.94 20.92
CA MET A 243 -2.32 -15.44 20.09
C MET A 243 -1.79 -16.06 18.79
N LEU A 244 -0.87 -15.40 18.08
CA LEU A 244 -0.27 -15.93 16.86
C LEU A 244 0.50 -17.23 17.10
N GLN A 245 1.28 -17.30 18.19
CA GLN A 245 1.98 -18.53 18.59
C GLN A 245 1.02 -19.68 18.86
N ARG A 246 -0.10 -19.42 19.56
CA ARG A 246 -1.12 -20.44 19.81
C ARG A 246 -1.82 -20.88 18.53
N ALA A 247 -2.23 -19.95 17.67
CA ALA A 247 -2.84 -20.28 16.38
C ALA A 247 -1.93 -21.17 15.52
N ALA A 248 -0.62 -20.91 15.53
CA ALA A 248 0.37 -21.76 14.87
C ALA A 248 0.45 -23.17 15.49
N GLN A 249 0.47 -23.27 16.82
CA GLN A 249 0.52 -24.55 17.54
C GLN A 249 -0.73 -25.41 17.28
N THR A 250 -1.91 -24.80 17.29
CA THR A 250 -3.20 -25.48 17.09
C THR A 250 -3.58 -25.63 15.61
N LYS A 251 -2.78 -25.05 14.70
CA LYS A 251 -3.08 -24.96 13.26
C LYS A 251 -4.46 -24.33 12.99
N THR A 252 -4.90 -23.42 13.85
CA THR A 252 -6.18 -22.73 13.69
C THR A 252 -6.05 -21.72 12.56
N PRO A 253 -6.88 -21.80 11.50
CA PRO A 253 -6.88 -20.79 10.45
C PRO A 253 -7.36 -19.45 11.01
N ILE A 254 -6.65 -18.37 10.66
CA ILE A 254 -6.96 -17.00 11.07
C ILE A 254 -6.85 -16.06 9.88
N MET A 255 -7.42 -14.86 10.02
CA MET A 255 -7.26 -13.75 9.08
C MET A 255 -6.38 -12.69 9.72
N VAL A 256 -5.42 -12.16 8.96
CA VAL A 256 -4.48 -11.09 9.38
C VAL A 256 -4.60 -9.93 8.42
#